data_AF-A0A353B5M5-F1
#
_entry.id   AF-A0A353B5M5-F1
#
_cell.length_a   1.000
_cell.length_b   1.000
_cell.length_c   1.000
_cell.angle_alpha   90.00
_cell.angle_beta   90.00
_cell.angle_gamma   90.00
#
_symmetry.space_group_name_H-M   'P 1'
#
loop_
_entity.id
_entity.type
_entity.pdbx_description
1 polymer ?
#
loop_
_entity_poly.entity_id
_entity_poly.type
_entity_poly.pdbx_seq_one_letter_code
_entity_poly.pdbx_strand_id
1 'polypeptide(L)'
;ENRVAPDVFSLFRFGGLLMGSGLAWACHERIQTLKKLRPSAIALAGGCAVVALPIQLTGRHLLSTTHTLWAVLWVAVLAAIVVSRRRDFTSKALEVTPLRWLGRYSYAMYVFQSPLIPLAEPWIGPARLTEWLGLFVGSLVYMLLMLSLTFALAVVSWHLFEKHFLGLKRYFPTSSCAKQ
;
A
#
# COMPACT_ATOMS: atom_id res chain seq x y z
N GLU A 1 -9.79 -15.04 -24.71
CA GLU A 1 -8.37 -15.13 -24.33
C GLU A 1 -8.12 -14.44 -22.99
N ASN A 2 -8.02 -15.23 -21.92
CA ASN A 2 -7.67 -14.75 -20.58
C ASN A 2 -6.16 -14.47 -20.51
N ARG A 3 -5.71 -13.27 -20.86
CA ARG A 3 -4.29 -12.85 -20.78
C ARG A 3 -3.85 -12.36 -19.39
N VAL A 4 -4.54 -12.79 -18.33
CA VAL A 4 -4.30 -12.29 -16.96
C VAL A 4 -3.23 -13.10 -16.20
N ALA A 5 -2.71 -14.20 -16.76
CA ALA A 5 -1.86 -15.11 -15.99
C ALA A 5 -0.36 -14.75 -15.86
N PRO A 6 0.37 -14.20 -16.86
CA PRO A 6 1.82 -14.12 -16.73
C PRO A 6 2.31 -13.02 -15.77
N ASP A 7 1.54 -11.96 -15.54
CA ASP A 7 1.94 -10.86 -14.65
C ASP A 7 1.84 -11.22 -13.16
N VAL A 8 0.89 -12.11 -12.82
CA VAL A 8 0.62 -12.56 -11.44
C VAL A 8 1.62 -13.63 -10.99
N PHE A 9 2.12 -14.44 -11.94
CA PHE A 9 3.13 -15.47 -11.68
C PHE A 9 4.57 -15.01 -11.95
N SER A 10 4.83 -13.70 -12.08
CA SER A 10 6.19 -13.15 -12.13
C SER A 10 6.86 -13.32 -10.77
N LEU A 11 7.35 -14.54 -10.55
CA LEU A 11 7.83 -15.11 -9.30
C LEU A 11 8.99 -14.33 -8.67
N PHE A 12 9.53 -13.30 -9.32
CA PHE A 12 10.63 -12.51 -8.80
C PHE A 12 10.56 -11.03 -9.16
N ARG A 13 9.62 -10.30 -8.56
CA ARG A 13 9.72 -8.83 -8.39
C ARG A 13 10.80 -8.45 -7.36
N PHE A 14 11.97 -9.10 -7.42
CA PHE A 14 13.09 -8.91 -6.50
C PHE A 14 13.62 -7.48 -6.51
N GLY A 15 13.50 -6.75 -7.63
CA GLY A 15 14.05 -5.40 -7.76
C GLY A 15 13.58 -4.45 -6.64
N GLY A 16 12.29 -4.46 -6.31
CA GLY A 16 11.76 -3.65 -5.20
C GLY A 16 12.27 -4.09 -3.84
N LEU A 17 12.37 -5.41 -3.61
CA LEU A 17 12.88 -5.97 -2.36
C LEU A 17 14.39 -5.70 -2.18
N LEU A 18 15.19 -5.84 -3.23
CA LEU A 18 16.62 -5.58 -3.24
C LEU A 18 16.92 -4.08 -3.06
N MET A 19 16.16 -3.21 -3.72
CA MET A 19 16.26 -1.76 -3.50
C MET A 19 15.86 -1.37 -2.08
N GLY A 20 14.80 -2.00 -1.53
CA GLY A 20 14.38 -1.81 -0.14
C GLY A 20 15.41 -2.33 0.88
N SER A 21 15.99 -3.51 0.66
CA SER A 21 17.01 -4.08 1.54
C SER A 21 18.31 -3.27 1.49
N GLY A 22 18.71 -2.80 0.30
CA GLY A 22 19.85 -1.90 0.13
C GLY A 22 19.66 -0.57 0.87
N LEU A 23 18.44 -0.01 0.82
CA LEU A 23 18.09 1.18 1.59
C LEU A 23 18.16 0.92 3.10
N ALA A 24 17.67 -0.23 3.56
CA ALA A 24 17.70 -0.61 4.97
C ALA A 24 19.14 -0.77 5.49
N TRP A 25 20.01 -1.45 4.73
CA TRP A 25 21.43 -1.57 5.05
C TRP A 25 22.13 -0.21 5.06
N ALA A 26 21.86 0.64 4.06
CA ALA A 26 22.41 1.99 3.99
C ALA A 26 21.95 2.88 5.17
N CYS A 27 20.72 2.70 5.66
CA CYS A 27 20.22 3.39 6.86
C CYS A 27 20.95 2.96 8.13
N HIS A 28 21.34 1.69 8.22
CA HIS A 28 22.07 1.16 9.37
C HIS A 28 23.51 1.66 9.44
N GLU A 29 24.23 1.67 8.31
CA GLU A 29 25.66 2.04 8.31
C GLU A 29 25.96 3.51 7.98
N ARG A 30 25.16 4.17 7.13
CA ARG A 30 25.54 5.46 6.50
C ARG A 30 24.44 6.52 6.57
N ILE A 31 23.77 6.62 7.71
CA ILE A 31 22.67 7.57 7.90
C ILE A 31 23.08 9.05 7.69
N GLN A 32 24.36 9.40 7.94
CA GLN A 32 24.86 10.77 7.69
C GLN A 32 25.04 11.08 6.20
N THR A 33 25.50 10.11 5.40
CA THR A 33 25.63 10.24 3.94
C THR A 33 24.25 10.30 3.27
N LEU A 34 23.30 9.51 3.77
CA LEU A 34 21.91 9.55 3.31
C LEU A 34 21.24 10.90 3.57
N LYS A 35 21.53 11.56 4.69
CA LYS A 35 21.06 12.94 4.96
C LYS A 35 21.51 13.94 3.90
N LYS A 36 22.75 13.79 3.38
CA LYS A 36 23.27 14.65 2.31
C LYS A 36 22.63 14.35 0.95
N LEU A 37 22.23 13.09 0.69
CA LEU A 37 21.56 12.68 -0.55
C LEU A 37 20.05 12.94 -0.57
N ARG A 38 19.46 13.43 0.53
CA ARG A 38 18.04 13.75 0.62
C ARG A 38 17.48 14.60 -0.54
N PRO A 39 18.08 15.74 -0.95
CA PRO A 39 17.52 16.54 -2.04
C PRO A 39 17.54 15.78 -3.37
N SER A 40 18.58 14.98 -3.63
CA SER A 40 18.66 14.12 -4.80
C SER A 40 17.61 13.00 -4.78
N ALA A 41 17.31 12.41 -3.61
CA ALA A 41 16.25 11.40 -3.48
C ALA A 41 14.85 11.99 -3.70
N ILE A 42 14.59 13.20 -3.21
CA ILE A 42 13.32 13.92 -3.45
C ILE A 42 13.20 14.32 -4.93
N ALA A 43 14.27 14.80 -5.54
CA ALA A 43 14.31 15.12 -6.97
C ALA A 43 14.10 13.87 -7.84
N LEU A 44 14.67 12.73 -7.45
CA LEU A 44 14.45 11.44 -8.10
C LEU A 44 12.99 10.98 -7.95
N ALA A 45 12.40 11.08 -6.76
CA ALA A 45 10.99 10.76 -6.52
C ALA A 45 10.07 11.64 -7.37
N GLY A 46 10.34 12.95 -7.42
CA GLY A 46 9.61 13.91 -8.24
C GLY A 46 9.75 13.62 -9.74
N GLY A 47 10.97 13.34 -10.21
CA GLY A 47 11.25 12.98 -11.61
C GLY A 47 10.55 11.69 -12.03
N CYS A 48 10.62 10.65 -11.20
CA CYS A 48 9.90 9.40 -11.45
C CYS A 48 8.38 9.59 -11.45
N ALA A 49 7.83 10.44 -10.56
CA ALA A 49 6.41 10.76 -10.53
C ALA A 49 5.97 11.50 -11.81
N VAL A 50 6.72 12.51 -12.23
CA VAL A 50 6.44 13.31 -13.44
C VAL A 50 6.53 12.46 -14.71
N VAL A 51 7.37 11.43 -14.75
CA VAL A 51 7.46 10.50 -15.88
C VAL A 51 6.37 9.42 -15.83
N ALA A 52 6.06 8.88 -14.65
CA ALA A 52 5.08 7.79 -14.50
C ALA A 52 3.63 8.26 -14.76
N LEU A 53 3.28 9.47 -14.34
CA LEU A 53 1.92 10.04 -14.43
C LEU A 53 1.41 10.21 -15.89
N PRO A 54 2.17 10.80 -16.84
CA PRO A 54 1.75 10.91 -18.23
C PRO A 54 1.73 9.57 -18.96
N ILE A 55 2.61 8.62 -18.61
CA ILE A 55 2.59 7.26 -19.18
C ILE A 55 1.30 6.53 -18.77
N GLN A 56 0.82 6.75 -17.54
CA GLN A 56 -0.46 6.23 -17.08
C GLN A 56 -1.66 6.88 -17.78
N LEU A 57 -1.63 8.20 -17.97
CA LEU A 57 -2.72 8.94 -18.62
C LEU A 57 -2.82 8.66 -20.13
N THR A 58 -1.72 8.30 -20.80
CA THR A 58 -1.73 7.97 -22.24
C THR A 58 -2.19 6.54 -22.55
N GLY A 59 -2.52 5.72 -21.55
CA GLY A 59 -3.06 4.37 -21.74
C GLY A 59 -2.10 3.38 -22.43
N ARG A 60 -0.85 3.80 -22.69
CA ARG A 60 0.19 2.95 -23.24
C ARG A 60 0.77 2.09 -22.12
N HIS A 61 0.06 1.02 -21.79
CA HIS A 61 0.56 -0.05 -20.95
C HIS A 61 1.70 -0.80 -21.68
N LEU A 62 2.89 -0.19 -21.75
CA LEU A 62 4.12 -0.95 -21.96
C LEU A 62 4.37 -1.74 -20.68
N LEU A 63 3.85 -2.97 -20.67
CA LEU A 63 3.58 -3.88 -19.54
C LEU A 63 4.76 -4.20 -18.59
N SER A 64 5.97 -3.66 -18.79
CA SER A 64 7.12 -3.91 -17.91
C SER A 64 7.73 -2.63 -17.30
N THR A 65 7.66 -1.51 -18.00
CA THR A 65 8.35 -0.26 -17.60
C THR A 65 7.63 0.49 -16.49
N THR A 66 6.30 0.41 -16.41
CA THR A 66 5.50 1.16 -15.44
C THR A 66 5.69 0.67 -14.00
N HIS A 67 5.88 -0.63 -13.79
CA HIS A 67 5.98 -1.21 -12.45
C HIS A 67 7.31 -0.94 -11.76
N THR A 68 8.42 -0.95 -12.51
CA THR A 68 9.76 -0.62 -11.98
C THR A 68 9.86 0.86 -11.63
N LEU A 69 9.27 1.74 -12.44
CA LEU A 69 9.15 3.17 -12.12
C LEU A 69 8.40 3.40 -10.82
N TRP A 70 7.31 2.67 -10.59
CA TRP A 70 6.57 2.74 -9.32
C TRP A 70 7.41 2.25 -8.13
N ALA A 71 8.15 1.15 -8.31
CA ALA A 71 9.05 0.65 -7.27
C ALA A 71 10.14 1.66 -6.89
N VAL A 72 10.79 2.29 -7.88
CA VAL A 72 11.81 3.32 -7.66
C VAL A 72 11.20 4.54 -6.97
N LEU A 73 10.01 4.98 -7.39
CA LEU A 73 9.28 6.08 -6.76
C LEU A 73 9.04 5.83 -5.27
N TRP A 74 8.49 4.66 -4.91
CA TRP A 74 8.21 4.36 -3.50
C TRP A 74 9.46 4.18 -2.67
N VAL A 75 10.52 3.56 -3.21
CA VAL A 75 11.80 3.45 -2.50
C VAL A 75 12.40 4.84 -2.26
N ALA A 76 12.34 5.74 -3.24
CA ALA A 76 12.82 7.11 -3.09
C ALA A 76 11.99 7.91 -2.05
N VAL A 77 10.67 7.74 -2.05
CA VAL A 77 9.77 8.32 -1.03
C VAL A 77 10.10 7.77 0.37
N LEU A 78 10.27 6.46 0.51
CA LEU A 78 10.64 5.83 1.78
C LEU A 78 12.01 6.31 2.26
N ALA A 79 12.99 6.41 1.38
CA ALA A 79 14.32 6.96 1.69
C ALA A 79 14.22 8.40 2.22
N ALA A 80 13.41 9.24 1.57
CA ALA A 80 13.20 10.62 2.00
C ALA A 80 12.52 10.70 3.38
N ILE A 81 11.57 9.81 3.67
CA ILE A 81 10.86 9.76 4.96
C ILE A 81 11.79 9.27 6.08
N VAL A 82 12.53 8.17 5.88
CA VAL A 82 13.40 7.58 6.92
C VAL A 82 14.52 8.52 7.33
N VAL A 83 15.01 9.33 6.39
CA VAL A 83 16.07 10.32 6.62
C VAL A 83 15.52 11.63 7.19
N SER A 84 14.20 11.88 7.08
CA SER A 84 13.53 13.06 7.63
C SER A 84 13.70 13.11 9.14
N ARG A 85 13.94 14.32 9.68
CA ARG A 85 14.03 14.50 11.13
C ARG A 85 12.61 14.31 11.69
N ARG A 86 12.46 13.67 12.85
CA ARG A 86 11.17 13.50 13.55
C ARG A 86 10.35 14.79 13.75
N ARG A 87 10.92 15.98 13.52
CA ARG A 87 10.25 17.30 13.62
C ARG A 87 9.82 17.91 12.28
N ASP A 88 10.10 17.26 11.15
CA ASP A 88 9.70 17.77 9.84
C ASP A 88 8.19 17.66 9.63
N PHE A 89 7.60 18.61 8.87
CA PHE A 89 6.16 18.65 8.59
C PHE A 89 5.63 17.36 7.94
N THR A 90 6.46 16.73 7.10
CA THR A 90 6.20 15.42 6.48
C THR A 90 6.06 14.30 7.51
N SER A 91 6.93 14.28 8.53
CA SER A 91 6.85 13.31 9.62
C SER A 91 5.58 13.52 10.44
N LYS A 92 5.22 14.78 10.73
CA LYS A 92 3.96 15.10 11.42
C LYS A 92 2.71 14.69 10.63
N ALA A 93 2.72 14.92 9.32
CA ALA A 93 1.62 14.53 8.45
C ALA A 93 1.46 13.00 8.36
N LEU A 94 2.55 12.24 8.45
CA LEU A 94 2.53 10.77 8.47
C LEU A 94 2.22 10.18 9.86
N GLU A 95 2.46 10.95 10.93
CA GLU A 95 2.17 10.54 12.30
C GLU A 95 0.73 10.81 12.75
N VAL A 96 -0.11 11.41 11.90
CA VAL A 96 -1.51 11.66 12.25
C VAL A 96 -2.22 10.35 12.61
N THR A 97 -2.85 10.36 13.78
CA THR A 97 -3.60 9.25 14.37
C THR A 97 -4.55 8.53 13.39
N PRO A 98 -5.36 9.22 12.55
CA PRO A 98 -6.25 8.53 11.60
C PRO A 98 -5.49 7.70 10.56
N LEU A 99 -4.32 8.15 10.10
CA LEU A 99 -3.53 7.40 9.11
C LEU A 99 -2.94 6.13 9.71
N ARG A 100 -2.50 6.21 10.97
CA ARG A 100 -2.06 5.03 11.76
C ARG A 100 -3.21 4.06 12.04
N TRP A 101 -4.41 4.58 12.32
CA TRP A 101 -5.60 3.76 12.50
C TRP A 101 -6.00 3.06 11.20
N LEU A 102 -6.07 3.79 10.08
CA LEU A 102 -6.43 3.25 8.78
C LEU A 102 -5.42 2.18 8.32
N GLY A 103 -4.13 2.40 8.56
CA GLY A 103 -3.08 1.43 8.25
C GLY A 103 -3.18 0.11 9.03
N ARG A 104 -3.81 0.08 10.21
CA ARG A 104 -4.05 -1.17 10.95
C ARG A 104 -5.12 -2.04 10.28
N TYR A 105 -6.15 -1.41 9.71
CA TYR A 105 -7.25 -2.13 9.06
C TYR A 105 -7.02 -2.40 7.57
N SER A 106 -6.04 -1.72 6.94
CA SER A 106 -5.78 -1.86 5.50
C SER A 106 -5.48 -3.30 5.07
N TYR A 107 -4.78 -4.06 5.92
CA TYR A 107 -4.48 -5.47 5.66
C TYR A 107 -5.77 -6.32 5.65
N ALA A 108 -6.60 -6.17 6.67
CA ALA A 108 -7.89 -6.86 6.73
C ALA A 108 -8.79 -6.46 5.54
N MET A 109 -8.84 -5.17 5.18
CA MET A 109 -9.59 -4.73 4.00
C MET A 109 -9.12 -5.42 2.72
N TYR A 110 -7.82 -5.54 2.50
CA TYR A 110 -7.28 -6.24 1.33
C TYR A 110 -7.72 -7.70 1.28
N VAL A 111 -7.65 -8.40 2.42
CA VAL A 111 -8.07 -9.81 2.53
C VAL A 111 -9.56 -9.96 2.25
N PHE A 112 -10.40 -9.06 2.76
CA PHE A 112 -11.85 -9.13 2.55
C PHE A 112 -12.30 -8.61 1.18
N GLN A 113 -11.60 -7.64 0.59
CA GLN A 113 -11.98 -7.05 -0.68
C GLN A 113 -12.11 -8.10 -1.79
N SER A 114 -11.15 -9.02 -1.89
CA SER A 114 -11.14 -10.04 -2.96
C SER A 114 -12.32 -11.01 -2.90
N PRO A 115 -12.68 -11.63 -1.75
CA PRO A 115 -13.87 -12.47 -1.64
C PRO A 115 -15.18 -11.66 -1.61
N LEU A 116 -15.16 -10.41 -1.13
CA LEU A 116 -16.38 -9.61 -1.00
C LEU A 116 -16.99 -9.25 -2.36
N ILE A 117 -16.16 -9.03 -3.40
CA ILE A 117 -16.61 -8.71 -4.76
C ILE A 117 -17.61 -9.75 -5.30
N PRO A 118 -17.27 -11.05 -5.41
CA PRO A 118 -18.21 -12.06 -5.92
C PRO A 118 -19.38 -12.34 -4.97
N LEU A 119 -19.20 -12.12 -3.66
CA LEU A 119 -20.25 -12.31 -2.66
C LEU A 119 -21.32 -11.20 -2.69
N ALA A 120 -20.93 -9.96 -2.98
CA ALA A 120 -21.82 -8.82 -3.01
C ALA A 120 -22.35 -8.48 -4.41
N GLU A 121 -21.75 -9.04 -5.48
CA GLU A 121 -22.24 -8.92 -6.87
C GLU A 121 -23.73 -9.27 -7.06
N PRO A 122 -24.28 -10.35 -6.47
CA PRO A 122 -25.71 -10.70 -6.64
C PRO A 122 -26.68 -9.68 -6.02
N TRP A 123 -26.23 -8.92 -5.02
CA TRP A 123 -27.05 -8.05 -4.19
C TRP A 123 -26.88 -6.57 -4.54
N ILE A 124 -25.64 -6.15 -4.79
CA ILE A 124 -25.23 -4.75 -4.98
C ILE A 124 -24.45 -4.62 -6.31
N GLY A 125 -24.79 -5.43 -7.31
CA GLY A 125 -24.09 -5.43 -8.59
C GLY A 125 -24.09 -4.05 -9.26
N PRO A 126 -22.97 -3.63 -9.89
CA PRO A 126 -22.84 -2.29 -10.47
C PRO A 126 -23.88 -2.02 -11.56
N ALA A 127 -24.31 -3.06 -12.30
CA ALA A 127 -25.37 -2.98 -13.31
C ALA A 127 -26.72 -2.53 -12.72
N ARG A 128 -27.11 -3.07 -11.56
CA ARG A 128 -28.38 -2.69 -10.91
C ARG A 128 -28.33 -1.25 -10.41
N LEU A 129 -27.23 -0.82 -9.79
CA LEU A 129 -27.14 0.57 -9.30
C LEU A 129 -27.04 1.60 -10.43
N THR A 130 -26.40 1.24 -11.56
CA THR A 130 -26.29 2.14 -12.71
C THR A 130 -27.57 2.22 -13.53
N GLU A 131 -28.43 1.18 -13.54
CA GLU A 131 -29.77 1.26 -14.13
C GLU A 131 -30.69 2.24 -13.37
N TRP A 132 -30.59 2.29 -12.03
CA TRP A 132 -31.48 3.11 -11.20
C TRP A 132 -31.01 4.57 -11.03
N LEU A 133 -29.69 4.81 -10.96
CA LEU A 133 -29.12 6.14 -10.66
C LEU A 133 -28.29 6.73 -11.82
N GLY A 134 -28.12 6.00 -12.93
CA GLY A 134 -27.24 6.37 -14.03
C GLY A 134 -25.78 5.98 -13.81
N LEU A 135 -25.00 5.95 -14.89
CA LEU A 135 -23.63 5.41 -14.93
C LEU A 135 -22.68 6.03 -13.88
N PHE A 136 -22.68 7.35 -13.76
CA PHE A 136 -21.72 8.06 -12.90
C PHE A 136 -22.09 7.96 -11.41
N VAL A 137 -23.35 8.28 -11.07
CA VAL A 137 -23.83 8.24 -9.69
C VAL A 137 -23.90 6.80 -9.17
N GLY A 138 -24.38 5.86 -9.99
CA GLY A 138 -24.40 4.44 -9.64
C GLY A 138 -23.00 3.88 -9.35
N SER A 139 -21.99 4.26 -10.13
CA SER A 139 -20.60 3.84 -9.90
C SER A 139 -20.02 4.44 -8.62
N LEU A 140 -20.29 5.72 -8.33
CA LEU A 140 -19.86 6.37 -7.09
C LEU A 140 -20.51 5.73 -5.86
N VAL A 141 -21.82 5.49 -5.91
CA VAL A 141 -22.57 4.86 -4.82
C VAL A 141 -22.07 3.43 -4.60
N TYR A 142 -21.86 2.66 -5.67
CA TYR A 142 -21.28 1.32 -5.58
C TYR A 142 -19.89 1.35 -4.92
N MET A 143 -19.02 2.27 -5.33
CA MET A 143 -17.68 2.42 -4.76
C MET A 143 -17.76 2.73 -3.25
N LEU A 144 -18.60 3.67 -2.85
CA LEU A 144 -18.78 4.03 -1.44
C LEU A 144 -19.37 2.89 -0.63
N LEU A 145 -20.35 2.16 -1.17
CA LEU A 145 -20.96 1.00 -0.52
C LEU A 145 -19.95 -0.13 -0.32
N MET A 146 -19.24 -0.51 -1.38
CA MET A 146 -18.22 -1.57 -1.31
C MET A 146 -17.08 -1.20 -0.37
N LEU A 147 -16.62 0.06 -0.40
CA LEU A 147 -15.61 0.55 0.53
C LEU A 147 -16.11 0.47 1.97
N SER A 148 -17.33 0.92 2.24
CA SER A 148 -17.93 0.91 3.58
C SER A 148 -18.15 -0.51 4.10
N LEU A 149 -18.60 -1.42 3.24
CA LEU A 149 -18.83 -2.83 3.58
C LEU A 149 -17.51 -3.54 3.89
N THR A 150 -16.49 -3.32 3.04
CA THR A 150 -15.13 -3.85 3.27
C THR A 150 -14.53 -3.30 4.57
N PHE A 151 -14.72 -2.00 4.82
CA PHE A 151 -14.25 -1.34 6.04
C PHE A 151 -14.92 -1.93 7.29
N ALA A 152 -16.25 -2.09 7.27
CA ALA A 152 -17.00 -2.64 8.38
C ALA A 152 -16.56 -4.08 8.68
N LEU A 153 -16.44 -4.93 7.67
CA LEU A 153 -15.96 -6.31 7.83
C LEU A 153 -14.53 -6.37 8.35
N ALA A 154 -13.64 -5.50 7.87
CA ALA A 154 -12.27 -5.40 8.36
C ALA A 154 -12.23 -5.03 9.87
N VAL A 155 -13.05 -4.07 10.30
CA VAL A 155 -13.14 -3.66 11.71
C VAL A 155 -13.69 -4.77 12.59
N VAL A 156 -14.76 -5.45 12.14
CA VAL A 156 -15.38 -6.57 12.86
C VAL A 156 -14.39 -7.73 13.00
N SER A 157 -13.71 -8.10 11.91
CA SER A 157 -12.69 -9.14 11.93
C SER A 157 -11.53 -8.80 12.86
N TRP A 158 -11.08 -7.55 12.86
CA TRP A 158 -10.00 -7.11 13.76
C TRP A 158 -10.41 -7.24 15.23
N HIS A 159 -11.65 -6.87 15.58
CA HIS A 159 -12.13 -6.95 16.96
C HIS A 159 -12.39 -8.39 17.40
N LEU A 160 -12.86 -9.26 16.51
CA LEU A 160 -13.19 -10.65 16.81
C LEU A 160 -11.98 -11.60 16.76
N PHE A 161 -11.07 -11.42 15.80
CA PHE A 161 -9.94 -12.32 15.63
C PHE A 161 -8.65 -11.69 16.13
N GLU A 162 -8.21 -10.60 15.50
CA GLU A 162 -6.85 -10.08 15.69
C GLU A 162 -6.55 -9.71 17.15
N LYS A 163 -7.48 -9.05 17.84
CA LYS A 163 -7.33 -8.69 19.25
C LYS A 163 -7.13 -9.92 20.16
N HIS A 164 -7.83 -11.01 19.88
CA HIS A 164 -7.73 -12.24 20.67
C HIS A 164 -6.42 -12.99 20.38
N PHE A 165 -6.05 -13.13 19.10
CA PHE A 165 -4.78 -13.76 18.70
C PHE A 165 -3.55 -12.98 19.19
N LEU A 166 -3.61 -11.64 19.23
CA LEU A 166 -2.57 -10.81 19.86
C LEU A 166 -2.48 -11.05 21.37
N GLY A 167 -3.60 -11.33 22.04
CA GLY A 167 -3.61 -11.74 23.45
C GLY A 167 -2.89 -13.07 23.68
N LEU A 168 -2.97 -13.99 22.72
CA LEU A 168 -2.28 -15.28 22.79
C LEU A 168 -0.75 -15.14 22.72
N LYS A 169 -0.21 -14.08 22.11
CA LYS A 169 1.24 -13.82 22.13
C LYS A 169 1.79 -13.63 23.54
N ARG A 170 0.96 -13.31 24.54
CA ARG A 170 1.40 -13.24 25.95
C ARG A 170 1.91 -14.60 26.46
N TYR A 171 1.45 -15.71 25.89
CA TYR A 171 1.85 -17.07 26.29
C TYR A 171 3.09 -17.58 25.57
N PHE A 172 3.56 -16.88 24.54
CA PHE A 172 4.79 -17.20 23.82
C PHE A 172 5.78 -16.05 24.04
N PRO A 173 6.52 -16.04 25.16
CA PRO A 173 7.58 -15.05 25.35
C PRO A 173 8.58 -15.22 24.20
N THR A 174 8.57 -14.28 23.26
CA THR A 174 9.59 -14.19 22.22
C THR A 174 10.92 -13.95 22.92
N SER A 175 11.72 -15.01 23.02
CA SER A 175 13.11 -14.97 23.46
C SER A 175 13.99 -14.32 22.38
N SER A 176 13.60 -13.16 21.86
CA SER A 176 14.48 -12.39 20.98
C SER A 176 15.46 -11.61 21.85
N CYS A 177 16.58 -12.29 22.12
CA CYS A 177 17.88 -11.76 22.54
C CYS A 177 17.98 -11.21 23.96
N ALA A 178 18.02 -12.12 24.93
CA ALA A 178 19.11 -12.11 25.88
C ALA A 178 20.37 -12.61 25.15
N LYS A 179 21.23 -11.70 24.68
CA LYS A 179 22.67 -11.93 24.48
C LYS A 179 23.38 -10.59 24.22
N GLN A 180 24.10 -10.19 25.27
CA GLN A 180 25.35 -9.42 25.33
C GLN A 180 25.41 -8.03 24.68
#